data_AF-A0A4Y7T3F9-F1
#
_entry.id   AF-A0A4Y7T3F9-F1
#
_cell.length_a   1.000
_cell.length_b   1.000
_cell.length_c   1.000
_cell.angle_alpha   90.00
_cell.angle_beta   90.00
_cell.angle_gamma   90.00
#
_symmetry.space_group_name_H-M   'P 1'
#
loop_
_entity.id
_entity.type
_entity.pdbx_description
1 polymer ?
#
loop_
_entity_poly.entity_id
_entity_poly.type
_entity_poly.pdbx_seq_one_letter_code
_entity_poly.pdbx_strand_id
1 'polypeptide(L)'
;MQDDQFVKQLTAIFCDGLFSYTDEATATSIIEKSLQLCGGSRDTLSELAQTKFFAKHSPFFLTIANRKADGGLNPLISRKAVPPLLTELFEICGELKEETQEEIMQALYIDSESDLFEALKTHLPLFHRQSPHSFFDDDEGKPSLRAMTHGPDSFSISISIPRFYDRMLIDKEVSFQFLAIGSLWSLLALPVEEEGFQGDILAWNFELRETNSKHTYTGPPIQRSINVAIRPAYG
;
A
#
# COMPACT_ATOMS: atom_id res chain seq x y z
N MET A 1 -30.83 6.21 15.71
CA MET A 1 -31.28 5.34 14.60
C MET A 1 -30.83 6.02 13.33
N GLN A 2 -29.83 5.46 12.63
CA GLN A 2 -29.56 5.88 11.25
C GLN A 2 -30.81 5.56 10.43
N ASP A 3 -31.22 6.50 9.58
CA ASP A 3 -32.33 6.30 8.67
C ASP A 3 -31.91 5.28 7.60
N ASP A 4 -32.53 4.10 7.60
CA ASP A 4 -32.26 3.04 6.61
C ASP A 4 -32.39 3.54 5.17
N GLN A 5 -33.24 4.55 4.94
CA GLN A 5 -33.39 5.18 3.63
C GLN A 5 -32.18 6.03 3.26
N PHE A 6 -31.61 6.75 4.21
CA PHE A 6 -30.39 7.54 4.03
C PHE A 6 -29.20 6.65 3.64
N VAL A 7 -28.98 5.55 4.37
CA VAL A 7 -27.87 4.63 4.08
C VAL A 7 -28.02 4.02 2.68
N LYS A 8 -29.24 3.63 2.28
CA LYS A 8 -29.51 3.11 0.92
C LYS A 8 -29.20 4.12 -0.19
N GLN A 9 -29.55 5.40 0.02
CA GLN A 9 -29.26 6.46 -0.95
C GLN A 9 -27.76 6.72 -1.07
N LEU A 10 -27.06 6.77 0.06
CA LEU A 10 -25.60 6.91 0.09
C LEU A 10 -24.93 5.71 -0.60
N THR A 11 -25.40 4.50 -0.31
CA THR A 11 -24.95 3.27 -0.98
C THR A 11 -25.12 3.36 -2.48
N ALA A 12 -26.27 3.80 -2.98
CA ALA A 12 -26.51 3.93 -4.41
C ALA A 12 -25.53 4.91 -5.09
N ILE A 13 -25.27 6.07 -4.48
CA ILE A 13 -24.35 7.08 -5.02
C ILE A 13 -22.93 6.54 -5.16
N PHE A 14 -22.44 5.85 -4.14
CA PHE A 14 -21.11 5.25 -4.17
C PHE A 14 -21.02 4.04 -5.09
N CYS A 15 -22.08 3.20 -5.20
CA CYS A 15 -22.07 2.06 -6.11
C CYS A 15 -21.74 2.46 -7.55
N ASP A 16 -22.22 3.63 -7.99
CA ASP A 16 -21.91 4.16 -9.32
C ASP A 16 -20.39 4.33 -9.53
N GLY A 17 -19.63 4.75 -8.50
CA GLY A 17 -18.16 4.90 -8.60
C GLY A 17 -17.35 3.69 -8.13
N LEU A 18 -17.89 2.85 -7.26
CA LEU A 18 -17.18 1.68 -6.71
C LEU A 18 -17.10 0.52 -7.72
N PHE A 19 -18.03 0.45 -8.67
CA PHE A 19 -18.12 -0.64 -9.65
C PHE A 19 -17.93 -0.19 -11.09
N SER A 20 -17.62 1.08 -11.32
CA SER A 20 -17.28 1.61 -12.64
C SER A 20 -15.98 2.42 -12.57
N TYR A 21 -15.28 2.54 -13.71
CA TYR A 21 -14.14 3.45 -13.78
C TYR A 21 -14.60 4.88 -13.48
N THR A 22 -14.05 5.44 -12.40
CA THR A 22 -14.38 6.79 -11.94
C THR A 22 -13.24 7.74 -12.32
N ASP A 23 -13.50 8.68 -13.22
CA ASP A 23 -12.60 9.81 -13.45
C ASP A 23 -12.71 10.85 -12.33
N GLU A 24 -11.83 11.85 -12.34
CA GLU A 24 -11.82 12.90 -11.30
C GLU A 24 -13.18 13.61 -11.17
N ALA A 25 -13.79 14.01 -12.30
CA ALA A 25 -15.07 14.71 -12.28
C ALA A 25 -16.20 13.86 -11.67
N THR A 26 -16.22 12.55 -11.96
CA THR A 26 -17.19 11.62 -11.42
C THR A 26 -16.95 11.38 -9.93
N ALA A 27 -15.68 11.24 -9.50
CA ALA A 27 -15.32 11.10 -8.09
C ALA A 27 -15.77 12.31 -7.27
N THR A 28 -15.44 13.52 -7.73
CA THR A 28 -15.87 14.77 -7.09
C THR A 28 -17.40 14.84 -7.03
N SER A 29 -18.11 14.48 -8.11
CA SER A 29 -19.58 14.49 -8.13
C SER A 29 -20.20 13.49 -7.13
N ILE A 30 -19.61 12.31 -6.97
CA ILE A 30 -20.04 11.30 -5.96
C ILE A 30 -19.90 11.88 -4.55
N ILE A 31 -18.77 12.53 -4.27
CA ILE A 31 -18.53 13.18 -2.99
C ILE A 31 -19.48 14.33 -2.73
N GLU A 32 -19.69 15.22 -3.69
CA GLU A 32 -20.60 16.35 -3.55
C GLU A 32 -22.04 15.90 -3.26
N LYS A 33 -22.53 14.90 -3.99
CA LYS A 33 -23.86 14.32 -3.74
C LYS A 33 -23.94 13.67 -2.36
N SER A 34 -22.88 12.98 -1.94
CA SER A 34 -22.80 12.38 -0.61
C SER A 34 -22.78 13.44 0.50
N LEU A 35 -22.08 14.55 0.29
CA LEU A 35 -22.08 15.71 1.19
C LEU A 35 -23.47 16.32 1.30
N GLN A 36 -24.17 16.51 0.17
CA GLN A 36 -25.54 17.02 0.17
C GLN A 36 -26.49 16.14 0.99
N LEU A 37 -26.39 14.81 0.86
CA LEU A 37 -27.14 13.88 1.70
C LEU A 37 -26.79 14.03 3.18
N CYS A 38 -25.51 14.28 3.51
CA CYS A 38 -25.04 14.53 4.87
C CYS A 38 -25.36 15.96 5.37
N GLY A 39 -26.28 16.69 4.73
CA GLY A 39 -26.63 18.06 5.11
C GLY A 39 -25.49 19.07 4.91
N GLY A 40 -24.53 18.76 4.04
CA GLY A 40 -23.32 19.55 3.80
C GLY A 40 -22.20 19.32 4.83
N SER A 41 -22.37 18.42 5.80
CA SER A 41 -21.38 18.15 6.84
C SER A 41 -20.26 17.22 6.35
N ARG A 42 -19.04 17.76 6.23
CA ARG A 42 -17.84 16.96 5.94
C ARG A 42 -17.55 15.95 7.05
N ASP A 43 -17.74 16.33 8.30
CA ASP A 43 -17.49 15.45 9.45
C ASP A 43 -18.42 14.23 9.44
N THR A 44 -19.70 14.45 9.13
CA THR A 44 -20.68 13.37 9.02
C THR A 44 -20.34 12.43 7.87
N LEU A 45 -19.93 12.98 6.71
CA LEU A 45 -19.50 12.15 5.59
C LEU A 45 -18.20 11.39 5.91
N SER A 46 -17.22 12.03 6.56
CA SER A 46 -15.98 11.40 7.01
C SER A 46 -16.28 10.22 7.94
N GLU A 47 -17.13 10.42 8.95
CA GLU A 47 -17.50 9.36 9.87
C GLU A 47 -18.17 8.19 9.15
N LEU A 48 -19.11 8.47 8.24
CA LEU A 48 -19.83 7.47 7.46
C LEU A 48 -18.90 6.74 6.49
N ALA A 49 -18.04 7.44 5.76
CA ALA A 49 -17.11 6.88 4.79
C ALA A 49 -16.11 5.91 5.43
N GLN A 50 -15.85 6.06 6.72
CA GLN A 50 -15.00 5.16 7.49
C GLN A 50 -15.78 3.99 8.14
N THR A 51 -17.11 3.94 7.99
CA THR A 51 -17.95 2.85 8.51
C THR A 51 -18.20 1.74 7.48
N LYS A 52 -18.56 0.55 7.98
CA LYS A 52 -18.77 -0.68 7.20
C LYS A 52 -20.20 -0.83 6.68
N PHE A 53 -20.68 0.14 5.89
CA PHE A 53 -22.07 0.15 5.43
C PHE A 53 -22.31 -0.52 4.07
N PHE A 54 -21.27 -0.94 3.35
CA PHE A 54 -21.41 -1.73 2.11
C PHE A 54 -21.09 -3.20 2.36
N ALA A 55 -22.11 -4.03 2.58
CA ALA A 55 -21.91 -5.47 2.75
C ALA A 55 -20.80 -5.81 3.78
N LYS A 56 -20.72 -5.05 4.88
CA LYS A 56 -19.71 -5.12 5.95
C LYS A 56 -18.33 -4.55 5.59
N HIS A 57 -18.23 -3.76 4.53
CA HIS A 57 -17.02 -3.07 4.11
C HIS A 57 -17.18 -1.56 4.01
N SER A 58 -16.07 -0.83 4.16
CA SER A 58 -16.03 0.61 3.88
C SER A 58 -15.88 0.90 2.37
N PRO A 59 -16.27 2.11 1.92
CA PRO A 59 -15.90 2.64 0.61
C PRO A 59 -14.42 2.47 0.26
N PHE A 60 -13.51 2.67 1.23
CA PHE A 60 -12.07 2.54 1.02
C PHE A 60 -11.70 1.12 0.55
N PHE A 61 -12.16 0.11 1.28
CA PHE A 61 -11.90 -1.30 0.95
C PHE A 61 -12.41 -1.64 -0.45
N LEU A 62 -13.66 -1.28 -0.75
CA LEU A 62 -14.29 -1.61 -2.02
C LEU A 62 -13.65 -0.89 -3.20
N THR A 63 -13.23 0.37 -3.04
CA THR A 63 -12.54 1.12 -4.09
C THR A 63 -11.24 0.43 -4.48
N ILE A 64 -10.51 -0.13 -3.51
CA ILE A 64 -9.26 -0.85 -3.76
C ILE A 64 -9.57 -2.24 -4.34
N ALA A 65 -10.46 -3.01 -3.72
CA ALA A 65 -10.75 -4.40 -4.10
C ALA A 65 -11.41 -4.53 -5.47
N ASN A 66 -12.25 -3.57 -5.89
CA ASN A 66 -12.95 -3.63 -7.17
C ASN A 66 -12.11 -3.14 -8.35
N ARG A 67 -10.91 -2.60 -8.12
CA ARG A 67 -9.99 -2.12 -9.16
C ARG A 67 -9.69 -3.17 -10.24
N LYS A 68 -9.79 -4.46 -9.89
CA LYS A 68 -9.46 -5.60 -10.75
C LYS A 68 -10.57 -6.08 -11.68
N ALA A 69 -11.81 -5.63 -11.52
CA ALA A 69 -12.94 -6.19 -12.28
C ALA A 69 -12.92 -5.83 -13.78
N ASP A 70 -12.21 -4.77 -14.18
CA ASP A 70 -12.07 -4.39 -15.58
C ASP A 70 -10.92 -5.16 -16.24
N GLY A 71 -11.24 -6.40 -16.63
CA GLY A 71 -10.48 -7.16 -17.61
C GLY A 71 -10.33 -6.39 -18.92
N GLY A 72 -9.27 -5.59 -19.03
CA GLY A 72 -8.68 -5.18 -20.32
C GLY A 72 -9.38 -4.10 -21.14
N LEU A 73 -10.42 -3.42 -20.63
CA LEU A 73 -11.15 -2.43 -21.44
C LEU A 73 -10.54 -1.02 -21.46
N ASN A 74 -9.64 -0.67 -20.53
CA ASN A 74 -8.92 0.60 -20.58
C ASN A 74 -7.44 0.48 -20.16
N PRO A 75 -6.52 0.17 -21.08
CA PRO A 75 -5.08 0.09 -20.81
C PRO A 75 -4.40 1.45 -20.53
N LEU A 76 -5.17 2.55 -20.48
CA LEU A 76 -4.63 3.92 -20.35
C LEU A 76 -4.46 4.40 -18.91
N ILE A 77 -5.10 3.76 -17.92
CA ILE A 77 -4.85 4.10 -16.51
C ILE A 77 -3.75 3.20 -15.98
N SER A 78 -2.58 3.82 -15.77
CA SER A 78 -1.46 3.20 -15.08
C SER A 78 -1.97 2.58 -13.77
N ARG A 79 -1.80 1.26 -13.61
CA ARG A 79 -2.07 0.53 -12.35
C ARG A 79 -1.29 1.08 -11.13
N LYS A 80 -0.46 2.09 -11.34
CA LYS A 80 0.31 2.79 -10.32
C LYS A 80 -0.43 3.97 -9.68
N ALA A 81 -1.44 4.53 -10.35
CA ALA A 81 -2.13 5.72 -9.85
C ALA A 81 -3.15 5.37 -8.75
N VAL A 82 -3.29 6.24 -7.76
CA VAL A 82 -4.37 6.17 -6.76
C VAL A 82 -5.70 6.42 -7.46
N PRO A 83 -6.74 5.59 -7.24
CA PRO A 83 -8.06 5.85 -7.82
C PRO A 83 -8.59 7.23 -7.42
N PRO A 84 -9.18 8.03 -8.33
CA PRO A 84 -9.66 9.38 -8.01
C PRO A 84 -10.64 9.41 -6.84
N LEU A 85 -11.56 8.44 -6.76
CA LEU A 85 -12.50 8.31 -5.64
C LEU A 85 -11.78 8.07 -4.30
N LEU A 86 -10.66 7.34 -4.32
CA LEU A 86 -9.88 7.07 -3.11
C LEU A 86 -9.16 8.34 -2.64
N THR A 87 -8.63 9.15 -3.57
CA THR A 87 -8.04 10.47 -3.27
C THR A 87 -9.06 11.39 -2.58
N GLU A 88 -10.23 11.55 -3.19
CA GLU A 88 -11.32 12.35 -2.66
C GLU A 88 -11.79 11.88 -1.27
N LEU A 89 -11.85 10.56 -1.06
CA LEU A 89 -12.15 9.98 0.26
C LEU A 89 -11.12 10.36 1.33
N PHE A 90 -9.82 10.34 1.02
CA PHE A 90 -8.79 10.80 1.96
C PHE A 90 -8.91 12.29 2.27
N GLU A 91 -9.21 13.12 1.26
CA GLU A 91 -9.39 14.57 1.45
C GLU A 91 -10.57 14.92 2.36
N ILE A 92 -11.62 14.10 2.37
CA ILE A 92 -12.75 14.28 3.28
C ILE A 92 -12.42 13.78 4.68
N CYS A 93 -11.75 12.62 4.77
CA CYS A 93 -11.56 11.96 6.05
C CYS A 93 -10.45 12.60 6.90
N GLY A 94 -9.42 13.15 6.26
CA GLY A 94 -8.24 13.67 6.96
C GLY A 94 -7.49 12.54 7.67
N GLU A 95 -7.78 12.33 8.95
CA GLU A 95 -7.22 11.24 9.75
C GLU A 95 -8.12 10.00 9.71
N LEU A 96 -7.51 8.86 9.39
CA LEU A 96 -8.21 7.58 9.30
C LEU A 96 -8.21 6.85 10.65
N LYS A 97 -9.37 6.33 11.02
CA LYS A 97 -9.53 5.39 12.13
C LYS A 97 -8.67 4.14 11.88
N GLU A 98 -8.17 3.56 12.97
CA GLU A 98 -7.37 2.34 12.95
C GLU A 98 -8.04 1.21 12.16
N GLU A 99 -9.32 0.96 12.45
CA GLU A 99 -10.11 -0.07 11.74
C GLU A 99 -10.18 0.17 10.22
N THR A 100 -10.22 1.43 9.78
CA THR A 100 -10.27 1.78 8.35
C THR A 100 -8.90 1.58 7.70
N GLN A 101 -7.81 1.92 8.38
CA GLN A 101 -6.45 1.65 7.90
C GLN A 101 -6.20 0.14 7.76
N GLU A 102 -6.63 -0.66 8.74
CA GLU A 102 -6.57 -2.12 8.67
C GLU A 102 -7.34 -2.66 7.46
N GLU A 103 -8.53 -2.10 7.18
CA GLU A 103 -9.34 -2.52 6.04
C GLU A 103 -8.69 -2.17 4.70
N ILE A 104 -8.09 -0.98 4.59
CA ILE A 104 -7.29 -0.58 3.42
C ILE A 104 -6.15 -1.58 3.21
N MET A 105 -5.40 -1.90 4.26
CA MET A 105 -4.31 -2.89 4.17
C MET A 105 -4.82 -4.28 3.77
N GLN A 106 -5.98 -4.69 4.29
CA GLN A 106 -6.61 -5.95 3.91
C GLN A 106 -6.90 -5.98 2.41
N ALA A 107 -7.42 -4.89 1.83
CA ALA A 107 -7.66 -4.78 0.40
C ALA A 107 -6.34 -4.84 -0.40
N LEU A 108 -5.32 -4.11 0.04
CA LEU A 108 -4.00 -4.10 -0.60
C LEU A 108 -3.32 -5.48 -0.60
N TYR A 109 -3.51 -6.28 0.47
CA TYR A 109 -2.99 -7.65 0.53
C TYR A 109 -3.60 -8.60 -0.49
N ILE A 110 -4.86 -8.39 -0.90
CA ILE A 110 -5.50 -9.24 -1.92
C ILE A 110 -4.71 -9.15 -3.22
N ASP A 111 -4.19 -7.96 -3.52
CA ASP A 111 -3.62 -7.67 -4.82
C ASP A 111 -2.09 -7.58 -4.82
N SER A 112 -1.48 -7.49 -3.63
CA SER A 112 -0.03 -7.32 -3.44
C SER A 112 0.52 -6.14 -4.25
N GLU A 113 -0.27 -5.06 -4.40
CA GLU A 113 0.09 -3.88 -5.19
C GLU A 113 1.02 -2.95 -4.39
N SER A 114 2.32 -3.24 -4.43
CA SER A 114 3.34 -2.39 -3.77
C SER A 114 3.30 -0.93 -4.23
N ASP A 115 3.07 -0.67 -5.52
CA ASP A 115 3.01 0.71 -6.04
C ASP A 115 1.82 1.49 -5.45
N LEU A 116 0.66 0.85 -5.30
CA LEU A 116 -0.50 1.47 -4.65
C LEU A 116 -0.25 1.66 -3.16
N PHE A 117 0.32 0.67 -2.46
CA PHE A 117 0.72 0.83 -1.07
C PHE A 117 1.67 2.02 -0.87
N GLU A 118 2.69 2.17 -1.73
CA GLU A 118 3.61 3.30 -1.67
C GLU A 118 2.92 4.65 -1.85
N ALA A 119 1.90 4.72 -2.73
CA ALA A 119 1.10 5.92 -2.91
C ALA A 119 0.16 6.22 -1.73
N LEU A 120 -0.23 5.18 -0.97
CA LEU A 120 -1.16 5.28 0.15
C LEU A 120 -0.48 5.41 1.52
N LYS A 121 0.82 5.10 1.63
CA LYS A 121 1.52 4.96 2.92
C LYS A 121 1.43 6.19 3.82
N THR A 122 1.34 7.39 3.25
CA THR A 122 1.20 8.66 3.99
C THR A 122 -0.13 8.76 4.73
N HIS A 123 -1.15 8.04 4.26
CA HIS A 123 -2.47 7.97 4.88
C HIS A 123 -2.61 6.78 5.84
N LEU A 124 -1.57 5.93 5.96
CA LEU A 124 -1.58 4.69 6.74
C LEU A 124 -0.49 4.70 7.82
N PRO A 125 -0.53 5.65 8.77
CA PRO A 125 0.51 5.80 9.80
C PRO A 125 0.67 4.56 10.69
N LEU A 126 -0.34 3.70 10.82
CA LEU A 126 -0.21 2.45 11.57
C LEU A 126 0.73 1.43 10.91
N PHE A 127 0.87 1.49 9.59
CA PHE A 127 1.64 0.52 8.82
C PHE A 127 2.94 1.11 8.28
N HIS A 128 2.98 2.43 8.12
CA HIS A 128 4.16 3.15 7.69
C HIS A 128 4.98 3.63 8.88
N ARG A 129 6.17 3.05 9.03
CA ARG A 129 7.20 3.65 9.90
C ARG A 129 8.00 4.60 9.03
N GLN A 130 7.96 5.90 9.34
CA GLN A 130 8.84 6.86 8.67
C GLN A 130 10.28 6.37 8.82
N SER A 131 10.92 6.08 7.70
CA SER A 131 12.38 5.92 7.67
C SER A 131 12.98 7.25 8.10
N PRO A 132 14.12 7.25 8.82
CA PRO A 132 14.93 8.46 8.90
C PRO A 132 15.18 9.01 7.48
N HIS A 133 15.18 10.33 7.34
CA HIS A 133 15.41 11.03 6.08
C HIS A 133 16.62 10.43 5.35
N SER A 134 16.39 9.81 4.19
CA SER A 134 17.47 9.31 3.34
C SER A 134 17.98 10.45 2.50
N PHE A 135 19.30 10.50 2.28
CA PHE A 135 19.89 11.45 1.34
C PHE A 135 19.37 11.28 -0.10
N PHE A 136 18.74 10.14 -0.41
CA PHE A 136 18.33 9.74 -1.75
C PHE A 136 16.80 9.50 -1.83
N ASP A 137 16.01 10.39 -1.25
CA ASP A 137 14.54 10.34 -1.30
C ASP A 137 13.95 10.81 -2.65
N ASP A 138 14.77 11.00 -3.68
CA ASP A 138 14.31 11.32 -5.03
C ASP A 138 13.62 10.12 -5.71
N ASP A 139 12.73 10.40 -6.67
CA ASP A 139 11.98 9.36 -7.40
C ASP A 139 12.90 8.38 -8.15
N GLU A 140 14.06 8.85 -8.61
CA GLU A 140 15.08 8.00 -9.27
C GLU A 140 15.82 7.08 -8.29
N GLY A 141 15.85 7.45 -7.01
CA GLY A 141 16.48 6.68 -5.94
C GLY A 141 15.62 5.52 -5.44
N LYS A 142 14.30 5.51 -5.67
CA LYS A 142 13.38 4.58 -5.01
C LYS A 142 13.67 3.11 -5.34
N PRO A 143 13.71 2.22 -4.32
CA PRO A 143 13.78 0.78 -4.55
C PRO A 143 12.61 0.31 -5.44
N SER A 144 12.88 -0.62 -6.34
CA SER A 144 11.84 -1.24 -7.17
C SER A 144 11.74 -2.74 -6.92
N LEU A 145 10.50 -3.23 -6.95
CA LEU A 145 10.16 -4.62 -6.67
C LEU A 145 9.65 -5.32 -7.93
N ARG A 146 10.10 -6.55 -8.17
CA ARG A 146 9.48 -7.48 -9.13
C ARG A 146 9.27 -8.83 -8.46
N ALA A 147 8.02 -9.17 -8.19
CA ALA A 147 7.65 -10.52 -7.80
C ALA A 147 7.51 -11.40 -9.05
N MET A 148 8.11 -12.58 -9.02
CA MET A 148 7.96 -13.62 -10.04
C MET A 148 7.43 -14.88 -9.38
N THR A 149 6.39 -15.46 -9.96
CA THR A 149 5.80 -16.72 -9.50
C THR A 149 6.35 -17.86 -10.35
N HIS A 150 7.02 -18.83 -9.73
CA HIS A 150 7.60 -20.01 -10.41
C HIS A 150 6.70 -21.25 -10.31
N GLY A 151 5.64 -21.19 -9.50
CA GLY A 151 4.67 -22.25 -9.28
C GLY A 151 3.66 -21.87 -8.21
N PRO A 152 2.71 -22.76 -7.85
CA PRO A 152 1.68 -22.48 -6.85
C PRO A 152 2.27 -22.15 -5.46
N ASP A 153 3.40 -22.75 -5.10
CA ASP A 153 4.03 -22.60 -3.78
C ASP A 153 5.43 -21.96 -3.84
N SER A 154 5.85 -21.44 -4.99
CA SER A 154 7.18 -20.87 -5.18
C SER A 154 7.11 -19.51 -5.84
N PHE A 155 7.65 -18.52 -5.15
CA PHE A 155 7.81 -17.16 -5.65
C PHE A 155 9.24 -16.69 -5.40
N SER A 156 9.71 -15.77 -6.22
CA SER A 156 10.95 -15.04 -5.97
C SER A 156 10.67 -13.55 -6.05
N ILE A 157 11.25 -12.78 -5.15
CA ILE A 157 11.14 -11.32 -5.15
C ILE A 157 12.50 -10.78 -5.57
N SER A 158 12.53 -10.10 -6.71
CA SER A 158 13.70 -9.35 -7.16
C SER A 158 13.56 -7.90 -6.70
N ILE A 159 14.54 -7.44 -5.94
CA ILE A 159 14.60 -6.09 -5.42
C ILE A 159 15.78 -5.39 -6.09
N SER A 160 15.54 -4.21 -6.66
CA SER A 160 16.59 -3.33 -7.16
C SER A 160 16.64 -2.08 -6.29
N ILE A 161 17.82 -1.81 -5.71
CA ILE A 161 18.06 -0.63 -4.87
C ILE A 161 19.05 0.27 -5.61
N PRO A 162 18.58 1.37 -6.23
CA PRO A 162 19.45 2.33 -6.87
C PRO A 162 20.50 2.88 -5.89
N ARG A 163 21.74 2.96 -6.35
CA ARG A 163 22.86 3.56 -5.60
C ARG A 163 23.04 2.95 -4.20
N PHE A 164 22.77 1.65 -4.05
CA PHE A 164 22.87 0.93 -2.77
C PHE A 164 24.19 1.21 -2.02
N TYR A 165 25.32 1.17 -2.73
CA TYR A 165 26.64 1.45 -2.14
C TYR A 165 26.72 2.87 -1.58
N ASP A 166 26.33 3.88 -2.37
CA ASP A 166 26.35 5.27 -1.93
C ASP A 166 25.43 5.46 -0.70
N ARG A 167 24.23 4.85 -0.72
CA ARG A 167 23.29 4.86 0.41
C ARG A 167 23.92 4.26 1.67
N MET A 168 24.54 3.08 1.56
CA MET A 168 25.20 2.45 2.71
C MET A 168 26.41 3.25 3.23
N LEU A 169 27.09 4.02 2.37
CA LEU A 169 28.22 4.87 2.79
C LEU A 169 27.76 6.16 3.47
N ILE A 170 26.69 6.78 2.96
CA ILE A 170 26.19 8.09 3.43
C ILE A 170 25.19 7.90 4.57
N ASP A 171 24.11 7.16 4.33
CA ASP A 171 23.01 6.99 5.27
C ASP A 171 23.32 5.90 6.32
N LYS A 172 24.27 5.00 6.04
CA LYS A 172 24.62 3.82 6.87
C LYS A 172 23.44 2.89 7.16
N GLU A 173 22.33 3.08 6.46
CA GLU A 173 21.12 2.29 6.56
C GLU A 173 20.39 2.33 5.23
N VAL A 174 19.83 1.20 4.81
CA VAL A 174 18.78 1.18 3.78
C VAL A 174 17.59 0.42 4.33
N SER A 175 16.46 1.11 4.51
CA SER A 175 15.23 0.49 4.95
C SER A 175 14.04 0.89 4.09
N PHE A 176 13.19 -0.07 3.75
CA PHE A 176 11.92 0.18 3.07
C PHE A 176 10.94 -0.98 3.30
N GLN A 177 9.65 -0.67 3.10
CA GLN A 177 8.55 -1.63 3.23
C GLN A 177 7.95 -1.93 1.86
N PHE A 178 7.42 -3.14 1.66
CA PHE A 178 6.77 -3.51 0.41
C PHE A 178 5.74 -4.63 0.63
N LEU A 179 4.76 -4.71 -0.29
CA LEU A 179 3.77 -5.77 -0.30
C LEU A 179 4.18 -6.91 -1.20
N ALA A 180 4.23 -8.12 -0.64
CA ALA A 180 4.46 -9.31 -1.41
C ALA A 180 3.76 -10.51 -0.76
N ILE A 181 3.08 -11.33 -1.57
CA ILE A 181 2.41 -12.57 -1.16
C ILE A 181 1.46 -12.32 0.02
N GLY A 182 0.60 -11.32 -0.13
CA GLY A 182 -0.42 -10.99 0.87
C GLY A 182 0.14 -10.57 2.23
N SER A 183 1.40 -10.13 2.28
CA SER A 183 2.09 -9.75 3.51
C SER A 183 2.89 -8.46 3.29
N LEU A 184 3.00 -7.65 4.35
CA LEU A 184 3.86 -6.48 4.40
C LEU A 184 5.23 -6.90 4.91
N TRP A 185 6.25 -6.64 4.11
CA TRP A 185 7.64 -6.96 4.40
C TRP A 185 8.41 -5.67 4.66
N SER A 186 9.41 -5.77 5.53
CA SER A 186 10.39 -4.72 5.78
C SER A 186 11.78 -5.29 5.48
N LEU A 187 12.50 -4.66 4.55
CA LEU A 187 13.93 -4.90 4.35
C LEU A 187 14.71 -3.83 5.11
N LEU A 188 15.74 -4.25 5.82
CA LEU A 188 16.70 -3.40 6.51
C LEU A 188 18.11 -3.87 6.16
N ALA A 189 18.95 -2.95 5.68
CA ALA A 189 20.36 -3.20 5.45
C ALA A 189 21.20 -2.30 6.36
N LEU A 190 22.18 -2.87 7.05
CA LEU A 190 23.08 -2.19 7.99
C LEU A 190 24.53 -2.59 7.73
N PRO A 191 25.53 -1.71 7.97
CA PRO A 191 26.93 -2.10 7.92
C PRO A 191 27.24 -3.14 9.01
N VAL A 192 28.15 -4.06 8.70
CA VAL A 192 28.70 -4.98 9.70
C VAL A 192 29.73 -4.21 10.53
N GLU A 193 29.42 -3.93 11.79
CA GLU A 193 30.38 -3.40 12.75
C GLU A 193 31.16 -4.57 13.37
N GLU A 194 32.24 -5.01 12.73
CA GLU A 194 33.14 -6.01 13.32
C GLU A 194 34.43 -5.35 13.81
N GLU A 195 34.61 -5.32 15.14
CA GLU A 195 35.88 -5.02 15.79
C GLU A 195 36.89 -6.14 15.48
N GLY A 196 37.70 -5.97 14.43
CA GLY A 196 38.84 -6.86 14.19
C GLY A 196 39.15 -7.20 12.73
N PHE A 197 38.37 -6.72 11.76
CA PHE A 197 38.71 -6.93 10.35
C PHE A 197 39.88 -6.03 9.92
N GLN A 198 41.06 -6.64 9.79
CA GLN A 198 42.20 -6.07 9.07
C GLN A 198 41.96 -6.21 7.55
N GLY A 199 41.07 -5.39 6.99
CA GLY A 199 40.87 -5.30 5.54
C GLY A 199 39.68 -4.44 5.12
N ASP A 200 39.80 -3.75 3.98
CA ASP A 200 38.81 -2.86 3.36
C ASP A 200 37.53 -3.56 2.83
N ILE A 201 37.13 -4.69 3.42
CA ILE A 201 35.96 -5.44 2.96
C ILE A 201 34.71 -4.79 3.55
N LEU A 202 34.00 -4.02 2.71
CA LEU A 202 32.65 -3.55 3.04
C LEU A 202 31.70 -4.75 3.08
N ALA A 203 31.15 -5.03 4.26
CA ALA A 203 30.13 -6.04 4.48
C ALA A 203 28.85 -5.39 5.05
N TRP A 204 27.69 -5.93 4.65
CA TRP A 204 26.39 -5.46 5.11
C TRP A 204 25.52 -6.64 5.54
N ASN A 205 24.80 -6.45 6.64
CA ASN A 205 23.78 -7.35 7.11
C ASN A 205 22.44 -6.96 6.50
N PHE A 206 21.74 -7.95 5.92
CA PHE A 206 20.38 -7.79 5.42
C PHE A 206 19.42 -8.51 6.34
N GLU A 207 18.47 -7.77 6.86
CA GLU A 207 17.37 -8.28 7.64
C GLU A 207 16.08 -8.10 6.87
N LEU A 208 15.33 -9.19 6.73
CA LEU A 208 14.03 -9.20 6.09
C LEU A 208 13.00 -9.72 7.07
N ARG A 209 12.03 -8.88 7.42
CA ARG A 209 10.97 -9.19 8.38
C ARG A 209 9.60 -9.08 7.75
N GLU A 210 8.75 -10.07 8.00
CA GLU A 210 7.31 -9.95 7.78
C GLU A 210 6.74 -9.13 8.94
N THR A 211 6.29 -7.90 8.69
CA THR A 211 5.80 -6.99 9.73
C THR A 211 4.29 -7.12 9.95
N ASN A 212 3.56 -7.52 8.92
CA ASN A 212 2.13 -7.76 9.00
C ASN A 212 1.71 -8.76 7.92
N SER A 213 0.79 -9.67 8.25
CA SER A 213 0.37 -10.75 7.34
C SER A 213 -1.15 -10.81 7.28
N LYS A 214 -1.70 -11.03 6.08
CA LYS A 214 -3.11 -11.41 5.92
C LYS A 214 -3.44 -12.74 6.59
N HIS A 215 -2.44 -13.61 6.75
CA HIS A 215 -2.63 -14.95 7.28
C HIS A 215 -2.28 -14.99 8.77
N THR A 216 -3.27 -15.13 9.64
CA THR A 216 -3.05 -15.72 10.97
C THR A 216 -2.66 -17.18 10.75
N TYR A 217 -1.36 -17.42 10.59
CA TYR A 217 -0.85 -18.75 10.29
C TYR A 217 -1.00 -19.64 11.54
N THR A 218 -1.93 -20.58 11.50
CA THR A 218 -2.11 -21.60 12.56
C THR A 218 -1.41 -22.93 12.22
N GLY A 219 -0.72 -23.00 11.07
CA GLY A 219 0.06 -24.15 10.64
C GLY A 219 1.55 -24.07 11.01
N PRO A 220 2.32 -25.14 10.77
CA PRO A 220 3.77 -25.09 10.91
C PRO A 220 4.34 -23.98 10.01
N PRO A 221 5.42 -23.30 10.43
CA PRO A 221 5.98 -22.17 9.68
C PRO A 221 6.27 -22.60 8.25
N ILE A 222 5.64 -21.95 7.26
CA ILE A 222 6.10 -22.10 5.88
C ILE A 222 7.53 -21.58 5.85
N GLN A 223 8.47 -22.44 5.48
CA GLN A 223 9.80 -21.99 5.13
C GLN A 223 9.71 -21.17 3.83
N ARG A 224 9.51 -19.86 3.98
CA ARG A 224 9.55 -18.90 2.87
C ARG A 224 11.01 -18.52 2.65
N SER A 225 11.65 -19.05 1.60
CA SER A 225 12.98 -18.60 1.21
C SER A 225 12.85 -17.37 0.31
N ILE A 226 13.27 -16.21 0.82
CA ILE A 226 13.38 -15.00 0.00
C ILE A 226 14.84 -14.87 -0.43
N ASN A 227 15.10 -15.18 -1.69
CA ASN A 227 16.41 -14.97 -2.29
C ASN A 227 16.55 -13.48 -2.66
N VAL A 228 17.26 -12.71 -1.86
CA VAL A 228 17.59 -11.31 -2.16
C VAL A 228 18.86 -11.31 -3.03
N ALA A 229 18.70 -11.04 -4.33
CA ALA A 229 19.82 -10.85 -5.23
C ALA A 229 20.06 -9.34 -5.44
N ILE A 230 21.11 -8.81 -4.83
CA ILE A 230 21.51 -7.42 -5.01
C ILE A 230 22.41 -7.34 -6.23
N ARG A 231 21.89 -6.75 -7.30
CA ARG A 231 22.69 -6.50 -8.50
C ARG A 231 23.19 -5.06 -8.45
N PRO A 232 24.50 -4.82 -8.52
CA PRO A 232 24.99 -3.49 -8.83
C PRO A 232 24.41 -3.09 -10.20
N ALA A 233 23.85 -1.88 -10.27
CA ALA A 233 23.47 -1.28 -11.54
C ALA A 233 24.74 -0.88 -12.29
N TYR A 234 25.43 -1.86 -12.88
CA TYR A 234 26.39 -1.56 -13.93
C TYR A 234 25.58 -1.33 -15.21
N GLY A 235 25.67 -0.09 -15.71
CA GLY A 235 25.18 0.27 -17.05
C GLY A 235 25.94 -0.45 -18.14
#